data_AF-A0A9E1XBS8-F1
#
_entry.id   AF-A0A9E1XBS8-F1
#
_cell.length_a   1.000
_cell.length_b   1.000
_cell.length_c   1.000
_cell.angle_alpha   90.00
_cell.angle_beta   90.00
_cell.angle_gamma   90.00
#
_symmetry.space_group_name_H-M   'P 1'
#
loop_
_entity.id
_entity.type
_entity.pdbx_description
1 polymer ?
#
loop_
_entity_poly.entity_id
_entity_poly.type
_entity_poly.pdbx_seq_one_letter_code
_entity_poly.pdbx_strand_id
1 'polypeptide(L)' 'MKVQHAVDGSLIKLDTVYLIPPKRQLTIQEGKLYLVGQATVSGINLPIDIFFRSLARDQESRAIAVIFSGTGID' A
#
# COMPACT_ATOMS: atom_id res chain seq x y z
N MET A 1 15.14 -8.50 -8.70
CA MET A 1 14.13 -7.50 -8.31
C MET A 1 13.28 -7.07 -9.49
N LYS A 2 11.99 -7.40 -9.49
CA LYS A 2 11.01 -6.96 -10.50
C LYS A 2 10.25 -5.73 -10.01
N VAL A 3 9.98 -4.75 -10.88
CA VAL A 3 9.15 -3.57 -10.55
C VAL A 3 7.88 -3.60 -11.39
N GLN A 4 6.71 -3.48 -10.75
CA GLN A 4 5.42 -3.47 -11.45
C GLN A 4 4.36 -2.72 -10.64
N HIS A 5 3.26 -2.35 -11.29
CA HIS A 5 2.08 -1.91 -10.57
C HIS A 5 1.45 -3.05 -9.77
N ALA A 6 0.88 -2.71 -8.61
CA ALA A 6 0.00 -3.60 -7.88
C ALA A 6 -1.19 -3.99 -8.77
N VAL A 7 -1.61 -5.24 -8.69
CA VAL A 7 -2.81 -5.76 -9.34
C VAL A 7 -3.78 -6.15 -8.24
N ASP A 8 -5.03 -5.74 -8.39
CA ASP A 8 -6.07 -6.01 -7.41
C ASP A 8 -6.25 -7.52 -7.19
N GLY A 9 -6.30 -7.94 -5.92
CA GLY A 9 -6.39 -9.34 -5.50
C GLY A 9 -5.13 -10.17 -5.71
N SER A 10 -4.02 -9.58 -6.15
CA SER A 10 -2.80 -10.35 -6.44
C SER A 10 -2.00 -10.69 -5.18
N LEU A 11 -1.50 -11.93 -5.11
CA LEU A 11 -0.60 -12.36 -4.06
C LEU A 11 0.77 -11.69 -4.21
N ILE A 12 1.36 -11.26 -3.09
CA ILE A 12 2.72 -10.74 -3.07
C ILE A 12 3.73 -11.82 -3.47
N LYS A 13 4.75 -11.43 -4.22
CA LYS A 13 5.85 -12.28 -4.64
C LYS A 13 7.16 -11.75 -4.08
N LEU A 14 8.06 -12.68 -3.76
CA LEU A 14 9.43 -12.35 -3.34
C LEU A 14 10.14 -11.53 -4.43
N ASP A 15 11.11 -10.72 -4.01
CA ASP A 15 11.99 -9.94 -4.91
C ASP A 15 11.20 -9.05 -5.90
N THR A 16 10.07 -8.49 -5.45
CA THR A 16 9.17 -7.65 -6.25
C THR A 16 8.82 -6.34 -5.55
N VAL A 17 8.91 -5.23 -6.29
CA VAL A 17 8.46 -3.90 -5.89
C VAL A 17 7.11 -3.62 -6.54
N TYR A 18 6.13 -3.27 -5.72
CA TYR A 18 4.76 -2.96 -6.16
C TYR A 18 4.50 -1.45 -6.07
N LEU A 19 4.14 -0.84 -7.18
CA LEU A 19 3.78 0.58 -7.25
C LEU A 19 2.26 0.74 -7.18
N ILE A 20 1.80 1.68 -6.35
CA ILE A 20 0.39 2.08 -6.29
C ILE A 20 0.02 2.74 -7.63
N PRO A 21 -1.03 2.28 -8.33
CA PRO A 21 -1.50 2.97 -9.53
C PRO A 21 -2.09 4.35 -9.21
N PRO A 22 -2.10 5.29 -10.18
CA PRO A 22 -2.68 6.62 -9.97
C PRO A 22 -4.14 6.58 -9.50
N LYS A 23 -4.51 7.49 -8.60
CA LYS A 23 -5.89 7.65 -8.07
C LYS A 23 -6.46 6.40 -7.38
N ARG A 24 -5.59 5.51 -6.90
CA ARG A 24 -5.95 4.33 -6.11
C ARG A 24 -5.34 4.42 -4.72
N GLN A 25 -5.98 3.76 -3.77
CA GLN A 25 -5.39 3.39 -2.49
C GLN A 25 -4.99 1.92 -2.53
N LEU A 26 -3.94 1.57 -1.78
CA LEU A 26 -3.43 0.20 -1.69
C LEU A 26 -3.58 -0.28 -0.25
N THR A 27 -4.11 -1.49 -0.08
CA THR A 27 -4.11 -2.21 1.21
C THR A 27 -3.62 -3.64 1.00
N ILE A 28 -3.28 -4.32 2.10
CA ILE A 28 -2.93 -5.74 2.12
C ILE A 28 -3.84 -6.52 3.08
N GLN A 29 -4.24 -7.71 2.67
CA GLN A 29 -4.96 -8.68 3.50
C GLN A 29 -4.69 -10.10 2.98
N GLU A 30 -4.39 -11.02 3.90
CA GLU A 30 -4.00 -12.40 3.63
C GLU A 30 -2.87 -12.51 2.60
N GLY A 31 -1.88 -11.62 2.67
CA GLY A 31 -0.78 -11.57 1.70
C GLY A 31 -1.17 -11.13 0.28
N LYS A 32 -2.39 -10.63 0.07
CA LYS A 32 -2.87 -10.12 -1.22
C LYS A 32 -2.99 -8.60 -1.18
N LEU A 33 -2.67 -7.98 -2.31
CA LEU A 33 -2.80 -6.54 -2.53
C LEU A 33 -4.20 -6.20 -3.04
N TYR A 34 -4.84 -5.20 -2.44
CA TYR A 34 -6.17 -4.71 -2.82
C TYR A 34 -6.11 -3.24 -3.21
N LEU A 35 -6.79 -2.90 -4.30
CA LEU A 35 -6.80 -1.56 -4.88
C LEU A 35 -8.19 -0.95 -4.80
N VAL A 36 -8.38 -0.03 -3.87
CA VAL A 36 -9.64 0.71 -3.72
C VAL A 36 -9.56 2.01 -4.52
N GLY A 37 -10.66 2.40 -5.15
CA GLY A 37 -10.78 3.73 -5.75
C GLY A 37 -10.63 4.80 -4.68
N GLN A 38 -9.86 5.84 -4.95
CA GLN A 38 -9.73 6.95 -4.02
C GLN A 38 -11.10 7.60 -3.79
N ALA A 39 -11.61 7.55 -2.55
CA ALA A 39 -12.87 8.19 -2.21
C ALA A 39 -12.73 9.71 -2.41
N THR A 40 -13.64 10.30 -3.20
CA THR A 40 -13.73 11.75 -3.46
C THR A 40 -14.25 12.55 -2.26
N VAL A 41 -14.48 11.90 -1.12
CA VAL A 41 -15.12 12.51 0.05
C VAL A 41 -14.08 13.26 0.88
N SER A 42 -13.98 14.56 0.62
CA SER A 42 -13.57 15.70 1.49
C SER A 42 -12.73 15.41 2.75
N GLY A 43 -11.73 14.54 2.67
CA GLY A 43 -10.84 14.16 3.76
C GLY A 43 -9.38 14.20 3.31
N ILE A 44 -8.48 14.27 4.28
CA ILE A 44 -7.03 14.18 4.01
C ILE A 44 -6.75 12.78 3.46
N ASN A 45 -6.24 12.70 2.24
CA ASN A 45 -5.83 11.44 1.64
C ASN A 45 -4.44 11.07 2.15
N LEU A 46 -4.37 10.05 3.00
CA LEU A 46 -3.15 9.54 3.63
C LEU A 46 -2.87 8.09 3.20
N PRO A 47 -2.47 7.85 1.93
CA PRO A 47 -2.29 6.51 1.39
C PRO A 47 -1.17 5.70 2.06
N ILE A 48 -0.09 6.33 2.53
CA ILE A 48 1.01 5.62 3.22
C ILE A 48 0.50 5.08 4.56
N ASP A 49 -0.13 5.94 5.35
CA ASP A 49 -0.84 5.60 6.58
C ASP A 49 -1.85 4.46 6.41
N ILE A 50 -2.70 4.54 5.39
CA ILE A 50 -3.70 3.51 5.08
C ILE A 50 -3.01 2.17 4.80
N PHE A 51 -1.96 2.17 3.96
CA PHE A 51 -1.23 0.97 3.63
C PHE A 51 -0.52 0.40 4.87
N PHE A 52 0.21 1.23 5.64
CA PHE A 52 0.94 0.80 6.84
C PHE A 52 0.02 0.23 7.91
N ARG A 53 -1.17 0.80 8.12
CA ARG A 53 -2.18 0.23 9.03
C ARG A 53 -2.64 -1.17 8.57
N SER A 54 -2.87 -1.37 7.28
CA SER A 54 -3.23 -2.70 6.76
C SER A 54 -2.07 -3.69 6.82
N LEU A 55 -0.84 -3.24 6.54
CA LEU A 55 0.37 -4.05 6.60
C LEU A 55 0.66 -4.53 8.02
N ALA A 56 0.55 -3.64 9.01
CA ALA A 56 0.74 -3.99 10.41
C ALA A 56 -0.31 -5.01 10.90
N ARG A 57 -1.56 -4.93 10.41
CA ARG A 57 -2.61 -5.91 10.73
C ARG A 57 -2.36 -7.28 10.08
N ASP A 58 -1.86 -7.31 8.85
CA ASP A 58 -1.71 -8.54 8.08
C ASP A 58 -0.39 -9.29 8.37
N GLN A 59 0.70 -8.54 8.46
CA GLN A 59 2.05 -9.08 8.59
C GLN A 59 2.59 -8.99 10.01
N GLU A 60 1.94 -8.24 10.89
CA GLU A 60 2.35 -8.07 12.29
C GLU A 60 3.83 -7.69 12.38
N SER A 61 4.63 -8.46 13.14
CA SER A 61 6.06 -8.26 13.35
C SER A 61 6.94 -8.67 12.15
N ARG A 62 6.36 -9.17 11.05
CA ARG A 62 7.08 -9.63 9.85
C ARG A 62 7.28 -8.53 8.78
N ALA A 63 6.88 -7.29 9.07
CA ALA A 63 6.98 -6.17 8.13
C ALA A 63 7.95 -5.09 8.63
N ILE A 64 8.53 -4.37 7.67
CA ILE A 64 9.37 -3.19 7.90
C ILE A 64 8.79 -2.03 7.09
N ALA A 65 8.67 -0.87 7.71
CA ALA A 65 8.31 0.38 7.05
C ALA A 65 9.56 1.25 6.89
N VAL A 66 9.74 1.83 5.71
CA VAL A 66 10.82 2.79 5.42
C VAL A 66 10.16 4.07 4.90
N ILE A 67 10.41 5.19 5.55
CA ILE A 67 9.86 6.50 5.19
C ILE A 67 10.98 7.32 4.53
N PHE A 68 10.69 7.85 3.35
CA PHE A 68 11.58 8.75 2.62
C PHE A 68 11.14 10.21 2.79
N SER A 69 11.99 11.15 2.40
CA SER A 69 11.67 12.58 2.46
C SER A 69 10.40 12.92 1.67
N GLY A 70 9.50 13.69 2.29
CA GLY A 70 8.28 14.20 1.67
C GLY A 70 7.85 15.50 2.34
N THR A 71 6.91 16.22 1.71
CA THR A 71 6.36 17.49 2.21
C THR A 71 5.03 17.33 2.96
N GLY A 72 4.52 16.10 3.03
CA GLY A 72 3.25 15.76 3.68
C GLY A 72 3.41 15.30 5.12
N ILE A 73 2.28 15.02 5.75
CA ILE A 73 2.19 14.44 7.11
C ILE A 73 1.83 12.94 7.09
N ASP A 74 1.71 12.38 5.89
CA ASP A 74 1.41 10.95 5.62
C ASP A 74 2.62 10.05 5.93
#